data_AF-A0A497D117-F1
#
_entry.id   AF-A0A497D117-F1
#
_cell.length_a   1.000
_cell.length_b   1.000
_cell.length_c   1.000
_cell.angle_alpha   90.00
_cell.angle_beta   90.00
_cell.angle_gamma   90.00
#
_symmetry.space_group_name_H-M   'P 1'
#
loop_
_entity.id
_entity.type
_entity.pdbx_description
1 polymer ?
#
loop_
_entity_poly.entity_id
_entity_poly.type
_entity_poly.pdbx_seq_one_letter_code
_entity_poly.pdbx_strand_id
1 'polypeptide(L)'
;MDFKNAILQGIPSELPALKPHDASVSHAPKRKDILSVEEKKLALRNALRYFPEKFHEVLAEEFSRELETYGRVYMYRFRPDYKMYARPIDAYPHKTKQAAAIMLMITNNLDP
;
A
#
# COMPACT_ATOMS: atom_id res chain seq x y z
N MET A 1 -0.36 -15.38 -9.17
CA MET A 1 0.15 -15.66 -7.81
C MET A 1 -1.02 -16.08 -6.95
N ASP A 2 -0.86 -17.12 -6.13
CA ASP A 2 -1.91 -17.54 -5.18
C ASP A 2 -2.08 -16.53 -4.02
N PHE A 3 -3.28 -16.42 -3.45
CA PHE A 3 -3.61 -15.47 -2.37
C PHE A 3 -2.71 -15.64 -1.15
N LYS A 4 -2.44 -16.87 -0.71
CA LYS A 4 -1.57 -17.11 0.46
C LYS A 4 -0.15 -16.63 0.19
N ASN A 5 0.37 -16.94 -1.00
CA ASN A 5 1.70 -16.49 -1.40
C ASN A 5 1.77 -14.96 -1.53
N ALA A 6 0.72 -14.31 -2.03
CA ALA A 6 0.63 -12.85 -2.11
C ALA A 6 0.72 -12.18 -0.72
N ILE A 7 0.04 -12.74 0.28
CA ILE A 7 0.12 -12.23 1.66
C ILE A 7 1.51 -12.47 2.26
N LEU A 8 2.09 -13.65 2.05
CA LEU A 8 3.40 -14.02 2.63
C LEU A 8 4.58 -13.26 2.01
N GLN A 9 4.43 -12.75 0.78
CA GLN A 9 5.51 -12.05 0.07
C GLN A 9 5.97 -10.78 0.78
N GLY A 10 5.06 -10.06 1.46
CA GLY A 10 5.37 -8.75 2.03
C GLY A 10 5.80 -7.76 0.95
N ILE A 11 6.96 -7.10 1.13
CA ILE A 11 7.53 -6.22 0.11
C ILE A 11 8.27 -7.08 -0.94
N PRO A 12 7.86 -7.03 -2.21
CA PRO A 12 8.47 -7.84 -3.27
C PRO A 12 9.94 -7.47 -3.53
N SER A 13 10.72 -8.44 -4.01
CA SER A 13 12.14 -8.27 -4.35
C SER A 13 12.38 -7.38 -5.56
N GLU A 14 11.35 -7.16 -6.37
CA GLU A 14 11.31 -6.30 -7.56
C GLU A 14 10.11 -5.37 -7.46
N LEU A 15 10.20 -4.19 -8.08
CA LEU A 15 9.09 -3.23 -8.07
C LEU A 15 7.92 -3.77 -8.91
N PRO A 16 6.70 -3.86 -8.34
CA PRO A 16 5.50 -4.15 -9.11
C PRO A 16 5.27 -3.08 -10.18
N ALA A 17 4.50 -3.36 -11.22
CA ALA A 17 4.10 -2.33 -12.18
C ALA A 17 3.34 -1.17 -11.50
N LEU A 18 3.46 0.04 -12.05
CA LEU A 18 2.70 1.19 -11.59
C LEU A 18 1.19 0.91 -11.74
N LYS A 19 0.39 1.32 -10.76
CA LYS A 19 -1.06 1.11 -10.79
C LYS A 19 -1.79 2.33 -11.34
N PRO A 20 -2.71 2.15 -12.31
CA PRO A 20 -3.54 3.24 -12.79
C PRO A 20 -4.54 3.65 -11.69
N HIS A 21 -4.99 4.90 -11.78
CA HIS A 21 -6.07 5.41 -10.94
C HIS A 21 -7.39 4.69 -11.30
N ASP A 22 -8.05 4.11 -10.30
CA ASP A 22 -9.25 3.29 -10.48
C ASP A 22 -10.52 4.13 -10.27
N ALA A 23 -11.12 4.64 -11.34
CA ALA A 23 -12.32 5.48 -11.24
C ALA A 23 -13.59 4.72 -10.81
N SER A 24 -13.55 3.39 -10.68
CA SER A 24 -14.71 2.59 -10.28
C SER A 24 -14.96 2.57 -8.77
N VAL A 25 -13.99 3.01 -7.97
CA VAL A 25 -14.09 3.08 -6.51
C VAL A 25 -14.03 4.52 -6.03
N SER A 26 -14.65 4.78 -4.88
CA SER A 26 -14.56 6.09 -4.24
C SER A 26 -13.13 6.37 -3.77
N HIS A 27 -12.63 7.57 -4.04
CA HIS A 27 -11.32 8.03 -3.57
C HIS A 27 -11.47 9.10 -2.51
N ALA A 28 -10.54 9.08 -1.54
CA ALA A 28 -10.48 10.13 -0.53
C ALA A 28 -10.24 11.50 -1.19
N PRO A 29 -10.87 12.58 -0.69
CA PRO A 29 -10.63 13.91 -1.21
C PRO A 29 -9.17 14.33 -1.00
N LYS A 30 -8.65 15.14 -1.93
CA LYS A 30 -7.30 15.71 -1.84
C LYS A 30 -7.14 16.49 -0.54
N ARG A 31 -6.07 16.22 0.21
CA ARG A 31 -5.73 17.02 1.38
C ARG A 31 -5.03 18.32 0.98
N LYS A 32 -5.22 19.37 1.78
CA LYS A 32 -4.56 20.66 1.60
C LYS A 32 -3.04 20.47 1.68
N ASP A 33 -2.33 21.10 0.75
CA ASP A 33 -0.88 21.14 0.76
C ASP A 33 -0.41 22.20 1.77
N ILE A 34 -0.16 21.75 3.00
CA ILE A 34 0.22 22.60 4.13
C ILE A 34 1.65 22.34 4.61
N LEU A 35 2.33 21.34 4.02
CA LEU A 35 3.66 20.94 4.45
C LEU A 35 4.71 21.88 3.86
N SER A 36 5.63 22.32 4.70
CA SER A 36 6.86 22.98 4.27
C SER A 36 7.75 22.04 3.46
N VAL A 37 8.74 22.60 2.76
CA VAL A 37 9.71 21.81 1.98
C VAL A 37 10.42 20.75 2.83
N GLU A 38 10.79 21.09 4.07
CA GLU A 38 11.46 20.16 4.98
C GLU A 38 10.52 19.07 5.49
N GLU A 39 9.25 19.39 5.75
CA GLU A 39 8.25 18.40 6.12
C GLU A 39 7.91 17.46 4.96
N LYS A 40 7.89 17.95 3.72
CA LYS A 40 7.73 17.11 2.53
C LYS A 40 8.91 16.14 2.40
N LYS A 41 10.15 16.62 2.53
CA LYS A 41 11.35 15.75 2.54
C LYS A 41 11.27 14.70 3.65
N LEU A 42 10.84 15.08 4.85
CA LEU A 42 10.67 14.15 5.97
C LEU A 42 9.58 13.11 5.68
N ALA A 43 8.45 13.51 5.10
CA ALA A 43 7.38 12.60 4.71
C ALA A 43 7.87 11.57 3.69
N LEU A 44 8.66 11.98 2.69
CA LEU A 44 9.27 11.06 1.73
C LEU A 44 10.26 10.10 2.40
N ARG A 45 11.15 10.59 3.27
CA ARG A 45 12.07 9.71 4.04
C ARG A 45 11.31 8.68 4.89
N ASN A 46 10.23 9.11 5.54
CA ASN A 46 9.38 8.24 6.34
C ASN A 46 8.68 7.16 5.50
N ALA A 47 8.31 7.47 4.26
CA ALA A 47 7.76 6.49 3.33
C ALA A 47 8.83 5.53 2.79
N LEU A 48 10.02 6.04 2.45
CA LEU A 48 11.10 5.26 1.86
C LEU A 48 11.72 4.24 2.84
N ARG A 49 11.64 4.46 4.16
CA ARG A 49 12.19 3.54 5.17
C ARG A 49 11.63 2.11 5.11
N TYR A 50 10.47 1.92 4.48
CA TYR A 50 9.83 0.61 4.33
C TYR A 50 10.40 -0.21 3.15
N PHE A 51 11.25 0.39 2.32
CA PHE A 51 11.71 -0.21 1.07
C PHE A 51 13.24 -0.31 1.00
N PRO A 52 13.79 -1.33 0.31
CA PRO A 52 15.21 -1.40 -0.01
C PRO A 52 15.72 -0.16 -0.74
N GLU A 53 16.96 0.26 -0.47
CA GLU A 53 17.59 1.46 -1.06
C GLU A 53 17.60 1.45 -2.59
N LYS A 54 17.76 0.27 -3.20
CA LYS A 54 17.70 0.10 -4.66
C LYS A 54 16.39 0.57 -5.31
N PHE A 55 15.33 0.75 -4.52
CA PHE A 55 14.05 1.28 -5.00
C PHE A 55 13.86 2.78 -4.75
N HIS A 56 14.74 3.40 -3.95
CA HIS A 56 14.49 4.76 -3.44
C HIS A 56 14.47 5.81 -4.54
N GLU A 57 15.29 5.67 -5.58
CA GLU A 57 15.31 6.61 -6.71
C GLU A 57 13.92 6.70 -7.39
N VAL A 58 13.35 5.54 -7.74
CA VAL A 58 12.04 5.44 -8.38
C VAL A 58 10.91 5.84 -7.42
N LEU A 59 10.95 5.30 -6.19
CA LEU A 59 9.88 5.52 -5.22
C LEU A 59 9.85 6.96 -4.68
N ALA A 60 10.99 7.65 -4.60
CA ALA A 60 11.03 9.04 -4.13
C ALA A 60 10.23 9.95 -5.08
N GLU A 61 10.41 9.79 -6.39
CA GLU A 61 9.68 10.55 -7.40
C GLU A 61 8.18 10.23 -7.36
N GLU A 62 7.83 8.94 -7.24
CA GLU A 62 6.43 8.51 -7.13
C GLU A 62 5.75 9.03 -5.87
N PHE A 63 6.40 8.90 -4.71
CA PHE A 63 5.85 9.37 -3.45
C PHE A 63 5.74 10.90 -3.41
N SER A 64 6.66 11.63 -4.04
CA SER A 64 6.53 13.08 -4.19
C SER A 64 5.29 13.44 -5.01
N ARG A 65 5.08 12.76 -6.14
CA ARG A 65 3.89 12.95 -6.98
C ARG A 65 2.60 12.60 -6.24
N GLU A 66 2.57 11.52 -5.47
CA GLU A 66 1.41 11.17 -4.65
C GLU A 66 1.12 12.26 -3.59
N LEU A 67 2.17 12.76 -2.92
CA LEU A 67 2.03 13.81 -1.92
C LEU A 67 1.49 15.11 -2.52
N GLU A 68 1.95 15.49 -3.71
CA GLU A 68 1.44 16.69 -4.42
C GLU A 68 0.03 16.50 -4.96
N THR A 69 -0.28 15.31 -5.48
CA THR A 69 -1.56 15.01 -6.14
C THR A 69 -2.66 14.81 -5.11
N TYR A 70 -2.40 14.01 -4.09
CA TYR A 70 -3.41 13.55 -3.12
C TYR A 70 -3.24 14.17 -1.73
N GLY A 71 -2.10 14.82 -1.44
CA GLY A 71 -1.77 15.31 -0.11
C GLY A 71 -1.31 14.20 0.85
N ARG A 72 -1.03 13.00 0.33
CA ARG A 72 -0.55 11.82 1.08
C ARG A 72 0.24 10.90 0.17
N VAL A 73 1.15 10.13 0.79
CA VAL A 73 1.80 8.98 0.16
C VAL A 73 0.99 7.73 0.51
N TYR A 74 0.31 7.16 -0.48
CA TYR A 74 -0.48 5.93 -0.37
C TYR A 74 0.31 4.67 -0.76
N MET A 75 1.37 4.84 -1.55
CA MET A 75 2.17 3.75 -2.10
C MET A 75 1.35 2.86 -3.03
N TYR A 76 0.57 3.47 -3.96
CA TYR A 76 -0.43 2.76 -4.77
C TYR A 76 0.15 1.59 -5.58
N ARG A 77 1.42 1.66 -5.98
CA ARG A 77 2.17 0.58 -6.64
C ARG A 77 2.07 -0.76 -5.88
N PHE A 78 2.00 -0.71 -4.54
CA PHE A 78 1.98 -1.89 -3.68
C PHE A 78 0.57 -2.33 -3.23
N ARG A 79 -0.50 -1.66 -3.67
CA ARG A 79 -1.87 -2.15 -3.46
C ARG A 79 -1.96 -3.57 -4.07
N PRO A 80 -2.52 -4.60 -3.42
CA PRO A 80 -2.63 -5.93 -4.03
C PRO A 80 -3.57 -5.97 -5.26
N ASP A 81 -3.40 -6.96 -6.14
CA ASP A 81 -4.27 -7.17 -7.33
C ASP A 81 -5.42 -8.16 -7.10
N TYR A 82 -5.37 -8.94 -6.01
CA TYR A 82 -6.50 -9.80 -5.66
C TYR A 82 -7.68 -8.96 -5.19
N LYS A 83 -8.90 -9.47 -5.39
CA LYS A 83 -10.12 -8.83 -4.86
C LYS A 83 -10.03 -8.70 -3.34
N MET A 84 -10.16 -7.49 -2.81
CA MET A 84 -10.17 -7.25 -1.37
C MET A 84 -11.55 -7.58 -0.83
N TYR A 85 -11.66 -8.60 0.01
CA TYR A 85 -12.90 -9.00 0.70
C TYR A 85 -12.57 -10.03 1.79
N ALA A 86 -13.46 -10.17 2.77
CA ALA A 86 -13.32 -11.15 3.83
C ALA A 86 -13.51 -12.60 3.31
N ARG A 87 -12.45 -13.40 3.36
CA ARG A 87 -12.45 -14.84 3.02
C ARG A 87 -12.68 -15.73 4.25
N PRO A 88 -12.99 -17.04 4.06
CA PRO A 88 -12.94 -18.02 5.15
C PRO A 88 -11.59 -18.00 5.87
N ILE A 89 -11.59 -18.20 7.19
CA ILE A 89 -10.40 -18.05 8.04
C ILE A 89 -9.22 -18.95 7.60
N ASP A 90 -9.51 -20.13 7.06
CA ASP A 90 -8.48 -21.09 6.60
C ASP A 90 -7.86 -20.73 5.24
N ALA A 91 -8.41 -19.72 4.56
CA ALA A 91 -7.84 -19.18 3.32
C ALA A 91 -6.62 -18.29 3.59
N TYR A 92 -6.43 -17.77 4.80
CA TYR A 92 -5.28 -16.94 5.15
C TYR A 92 -4.07 -17.79 5.56
N PRO A 93 -2.84 -17.41 5.19
CA PRO A 93 -1.65 -18.10 5.67
C PRO A 93 -1.39 -17.71 7.13
N HIS A 94 -1.40 -18.66 8.06
CA HIS A 94 -1.28 -18.34 9.49
C HIS A 94 -0.63 -19.46 10.29
N LYS A 95 0.02 -19.09 11.41
CA LYS A 95 0.48 -20.03 12.45
C LYS A 95 -0.49 -20.13 13.62
N THR A 96 -1.31 -19.09 13.85
CA THR A 96 -2.32 -19.03 14.90
C THR A 96 -3.65 -18.55 14.31
N LYS A 97 -4.76 -19.08 14.81
CA LYS A 97 -6.10 -18.69 14.32
C LYS A 97 -6.40 -17.21 14.59
N GLN A 98 -5.82 -16.64 15.65
CA GLN A 98 -5.93 -15.23 16.00
C GLN A 98 -5.32 -14.33 14.93
N ALA A 99 -4.15 -14.69 14.39
CA ALA A 99 -3.55 -13.93 13.29
C ALA A 99 -4.41 -13.98 12.02
N ALA A 100 -4.98 -15.16 11.70
CA ALA A 100 -5.92 -15.30 10.59
C ALA A 100 -7.18 -14.43 10.77
N ALA A 101 -7.74 -14.41 11.98
CA ALA A 101 -8.89 -13.57 12.29
C ALA A 101 -8.56 -12.07 12.13
N ILE A 102 -7.37 -11.62 12.55
CA ILE A 102 -6.93 -10.23 12.35
C ILE A 102 -6.81 -9.92 10.84
N MET A 103 -6.17 -10.78 10.06
CA MET A 103 -6.07 -10.58 8.60
C MET A 103 -7.45 -10.53 7.93
N LEU A 104 -8.37 -11.39 8.36
CA LEU A 104 -9.76 -11.35 7.90
C LEU A 104 -10.39 -9.99 8.17
N MET A 105 -10.31 -9.49 9.40
CA MET A 105 -10.87 -8.19 9.77
C MET A 105 -10.20 -7.03 9.02
N ILE A 106 -8.88 -7.09 8.79
CA ILE A 106 -8.16 -6.10 7.97
C ILE A 106 -8.72 -6.09 6.56
N THR A 107 -8.86 -7.27 5.91
CA THR A 107 -9.39 -7.33 4.54
C THR A 107 -10.86 -6.93 4.45
N ASN A 108 -11.65 -7.17 5.50
CA ASN A 108 -13.04 -6.71 5.58
C ASN A 108 -13.13 -5.18 5.59
N ASN A 109 -12.26 -4.52 6.37
CA ASN A 109 -12.23 -3.05 6.43
C ASN A 109 -11.72 -2.38 5.14
N LEU A 110 -11.08 -3.16 4.26
CA LEU A 110 -10.53 -2.71 2.99
C LEU A 110 -11.36 -3.17 1.79
N ASP A 111 -12.48 -3.86 2.02
CA ASP A 111 -13.45 -4.23 0.98
C ASP A 111 -14.08 -2.94 0.40
N PRO A 112 -13.99 -2.70 -0.93
CA PRO A 112 -14.45 -1.44 -1.57
C PRO A 112 -15.94 -1.13 -1.46
#